data_AF-A0A5C8TIX5-F1
#
_entry.id   AF-A0A5C8TIX5-F1
#
_cell.length_a   1.000
_cell.length_b   1.000
_cell.length_c   1.000
_cell.angle_alpha   90.00
_cell.angle_beta   90.00
_cell.angle_gamma   90.00
#
_symmetry.space_group_name_H-M   'P 1'
#
loop_
_entity.id
_entity.type
_entity.pdbx_description
1 polymer ?
#
loop_
_entity_poly.entity_id
_entity_poly.type
_entity_poly.pdbx_seq_one_letter_code
_entity_poly.pdbx_strand_id
1 'polypeptide(L)' 'MRIGLYGGSFNPAHAGHLHVGTMALRRLRLDRLWWLVTPGNPLKRGRPIAPLAERCAQAAA' A
#
# COMPACT_ATOMS: atom_id res chain seq x y z
N MET A 1 -7.46 15.18 13.56
CA MET A 1 -6.53 14.50 12.64
C MET A 1 -6.95 13.04 12.46
N ARG A 2 -7.27 12.59 11.25
CA ARG A 2 -7.73 11.25 10.88
C ARG A 2 -6.76 10.62 9.88
N ILE A 3 -6.16 9.50 10.28
CA ILE A 3 -5.15 8.80 9.48
C ILE A 3 -5.73 7.46 9.02
N GLY A 4 -5.66 7.19 7.71
CA GLY A 4 -5.95 5.87 7.14
C GLY A 4 -4.69 5.03 7.04
N LEU A 5 -4.80 3.74 7.37
CA LEU A 5 -3.72 2.76 7.19
C LEU A 5 -4.08 1.87 6.00
N TYR A 6 -3.28 1.93 4.94
CA TYR A 6 -3.51 1.14 3.73
C TYR A 6 -2.45 0.06 3.60
N GLY A 7 -2.77 -1.11 4.14
CA GLY A 7 -1.88 -2.27 4.18
C GLY A 7 -1.94 -3.11 2.90
N GLY A 8 -0.77 -3.54 2.43
CA GLY A 8 -0.66 -4.40 1.27
C GLY A 8 0.78 -4.83 1.01
N SER A 9 0.96 -5.91 0.25
CA SER A 9 2.31 -6.30 -0.18
C SER A 9 2.83 -5.41 -1.31
N PHE A 10 1.95 -4.75 -2.09
CA PHE A 10 2.33 -3.83 -3.17
C PHE A 10 3.49 -4.37 -4.04
N ASN A 11 3.27 -5.55 -4.63
CA ASN A 11 4.29 -6.31 -5.36
C ASN A 11 3.85 -6.54 -6.83
N PRO A 12 3.90 -5.52 -7.72
CA PRO A 12 4.37 -4.15 -7.48
C PRO A 12 3.27 -3.16 -7.07
N ALA A 13 3.67 -1.98 -6.58
CA ALA A 13 2.77 -0.83 -6.52
C ALA A 13 2.37 -0.39 -7.94
N HIS A 14 1.14 0.12 -8.10
CA HIS A 14 0.60 0.50 -9.42
C HIS A 14 -0.56 1.49 -9.30
N ALA A 15 -1.02 2.04 -10.42
CA ALA A 15 -2.06 3.09 -10.47
C ALA A 15 -3.37 2.71 -9.74
N GLY A 16 -3.78 1.45 -9.77
CA GLY A 16 -4.93 0.97 -8.97
C GLY A 16 -4.79 1.19 -7.46
N HIS A 17 -3.60 0.96 -6.88
CA HIS A 17 -3.36 1.22 -5.45
C HIS A 17 -3.42 2.72 -5.14
N LEU A 18 -2.84 3.54 -6.01
CA LEU A 18 -2.92 5.01 -5.92
C LEU A 18 -4.37 5.48 -5.98
N HIS A 19 -5.15 4.97 -6.93
CA HIS A 19 -6.56 5.32 -7.08
C HIS A 19 -7.36 5.03 -5.81
N VAL A 20 -7.20 3.84 -5.22
CA VAL A 20 -7.86 3.46 -3.96
C VAL A 20 -7.44 4.39 -2.81
N GLY A 21 -6.14 4.66 -2.68
CA GLY A 21 -5.61 5.59 -1.66
C GLY A 21 -6.19 7.00 -1.79
N THR A 22 -6.21 7.56 -3.01
CA THR A 22 -6.79 8.88 -3.29
C THR A 22 -8.29 8.92 -3.02
N MET A 23 -9.01 7.86 -3.38
CA MET A 23 -10.45 7.75 -3.08
C MET A 23 -10.71 7.68 -1.58
N ALA A 24 -9.91 6.91 -0.83
CA ALA A 24 -10.03 6.83 0.63
C ALA A 24 -9.77 8.19 1.30
N LEU A 25 -8.72 8.91 0.88
CA LEU A 25 -8.45 10.28 1.36
C LEU A 25 -9.68 11.18 1.22
N ARG A 26 -10.28 11.23 0.03
CA ARG A 26 -11.44 12.09 -0.28
C ARG A 26 -12.72 11.62 0.41
N ARG A 27 -13.10 10.34 0.23
CA ARG A 27 -14.41 9.84 0.68
C ARG A 27 -14.50 9.66 2.19
N LEU A 28 -13.39 9.33 2.85
CA LEU A 28 -13.37 9.15 4.31
C LEU A 28 -12.94 10.42 5.06
N ARG A 29 -12.65 11.50 4.33
CA ARG A 29 -12.15 12.78 4.86
C ARG A 29 -10.93 12.57 5.75
N LEU A 30 -9.93 11.85 5.23
CA LEU A 30 -8.68 11.60 5.95
C LEU A 30 -7.76 12.80 5.77
N ASP A 31 -7.04 13.15 6.83
CA ASP A 31 -5.97 14.14 6.76
C ASP A 31 -4.71 13.53 6.12
N ARG A 32 -4.45 12.24 6.37
CA ARG A 32 -3.34 11.47 5.78
C ARG A 32 -3.73 10.02 5.54
N LEU A 33 -3.04 9.39 4.62
CA LEU A 33 -3.12 7.95 4.38
C LEU A 33 -1.71 7.40 4.29
N TRP A 34 -1.40 6.41 5.13
CA TRP A 34 -0.10 5.77 5.19
C TRP A 34 -0.16 4.43 4.47
N TRP A 35 0.71 4.24 3.48
CA TRP A 35 0.91 2.95 2.85
C TRP A 35 1.80 2.11 3.75
N LEU A 36 1.29 0.95 4.18
CA LEU A 36 2.02 0.01 5.00
C LEU A 36 2.43 -1.17 4.13
N VAL A 37 3.65 -1.11 3.59
CA VAL A 37 4.23 -2.16 2.76
C VAL A 37 4.56 -3.39 3.63
N THR A 38 3.81 -4.47 3.46
CA THR A 38 3.95 -5.66 4.31
C THR A 38 5.04 -6.61 3.80
N PRO A 39 5.63 -7.46 4.66
CA PRO A 39 6.54 -8.54 4.23
C PRO A 39 5.88 -9.55 3.28
N GLY A 40 4.56 -9.67 3.35
CA GLY A 40 3.74 -10.54 2.50
C GLY A 40 2.33 -10.71 3.05
N ASN A 41 1.45 -11.39 2.30
CA ASN A 41 0.13 -11.77 2.79
C ASN A 41 0.24 -13.14 3.51
N PRO A 42 -0.09 -13.23 4.81
CA PRO A 42 0.00 -14.48 5.58
C PRO A 42 -0.79 -15.67 4.98
N LEU A 43 -1.83 -15.38 4.20
CA LEU A 43 -2.69 -16.36 3.53
C LEU A 43 -2.16 -16.80 2.16
N LYS A 44 -1.12 -16.15 1.62
CA LYS A 44 -0.53 -16.43 0.30
C LYS A 44 0.92 -16.92 0.45
N ARG A 45 1.10 -17.98 1.23
CA ARG A 45 2.42 -18.61 1.45
C ARG A 45 2.99 -19.17 0.14
N GLY A 46 4.32 -19.11 -0.01
CA GLY A 46 5.04 -19.71 -1.12
C GLY A 46 5.07 -18.89 -2.42
N ARG A 47 4.45 -17.70 -2.47
CA ARG A 47 4.62 -16.79 -3.61
C ARG A 47 5.89 -15.95 -3.47
N PRO A 48 6.69 -15.80 -4.54
CA PRO A 48 7.83 -14.90 -4.53
C PRO A 48 7.35 -13.45 -4.31
N ILE A 49 8.09 -12.75 -3.47
CA ILE A 49 7.90 -11.34 -3.15
C ILE A 49 9.19 -10.60 -3.45
N ALA A 50 9.11 -9.47 -4.16
CA ALA A 50 10.27 -8.64 -4.40
C ALA A 50 10.83 -8.07 -3.06
N PRO A 51 12.13 -7.73 -3.00
CA PRO A 51 12.73 -7.13 -1.82
C PRO A 51 11.92 -5.94 -1.29
N LEU A 52 11.84 -5.80 0.04
CA LEU A 52 11.05 -4.75 0.68
C LEU A 52 11.43 -3.35 0.17
N ALA A 53 12.73 -3.08 0.04
CA ALA A 53 13.24 -1.79 -0.42
C ALA A 53 12.73 -1.41 -1.81
N GLU A 54 12.69 -2.37 -2.74
CA GLU A 54 12.19 -2.15 -4.11
C GLU A 54 10.70 -1.78 -4.09
N ARG A 55 9.90 -2.52 -3.32
CA ARG A 55 8.46 -2.27 -3.19
C ARG A 55 8.16 -0.95 -2.49
N CYS A 56 8.94 -0.58 -1.48
CA CYS A 56 8.86 0.72 -0.83
C CYS A 56 9.19 1.86 -1.82
N ALA A 57 10.21 1.69 -2.66
CA ALA A 57 10.55 2.68 -3.68
C ALA A 57 9.42 2.84 -4.72
N GLN A 58 8.83 1.73 -5.18
CA GLN A 58 7.69 1.76 -6.10
C GLN A 58 6.44 2.39 -5.46
N ALA A 59 6.23 2.20 -4.16
CA ALA A 59 5.11 2.78 -3.42
C ALA A 59 5.29 4.29 -3.15
N ALA A 60 6.53 4.78 -3.17
CA ALA A 60 6.86 6.19 -2.94
C ALA A 60 6.93 7.03 -4.22
N ALA A 61 6.91 6.39 -5.39
CA ALA A 61 6.92 7.01 -6.72
C ALA A 61 5.53 7.51 -7.13
#